data_AF-A0AAD8AD35-F1
#
_entry.id   AF-A0AAD8AD35-F1
#
_cell.length_a   1.000
_cell.length_b   1.000
_cell.length_c   1.000
_cell.angle_alpha   90.00
_cell.angle_beta   90.00
_cell.angle_gamma   90.00
#
_symmetry.space_group_name_H-M   'P 1'
#
loop_
_entity.id
_entity.type
_entity.pdbx_description
1 polymer ?
#
loop_
_entity_poly.entity_id
_entity_poly.type
_entity_poly.pdbx_seq_one_letter_code
_entity_poly.pdbx_strand_id
1 'polypeptide(L)'
;MEQDPERKRRVILGYREIIEDAMEVHEETERNRTNVTRILNVIDRAQNLGKHVKTSDEAILDAKVISISSQVLKQNAEILNTNLKSYNVKDYTDNIVHFVTNDQRGRTSGVNWERLVSSTKECFKYRTQSLNCMYGAFTIGETSTASKKVPKKRERIQEAKKKEPESEVKKLEKQEDAIEETLRYILKLLFSEWNKNNHKPMCYFKLVVNPDSFGATVENIFHVAFLVKDCLVDMHI
;
A
#
# COMPACT_ATOMS: atom_id res chain seq x y z
N MET A 1 -52.15 43.59 20.88
CA MET A 1 -51.23 43.32 22.02
C MET A 1 -49.96 44.12 21.77
N GLU A 2 -49.92 45.33 22.32
CA GLU A 2 -48.81 46.27 22.16
C GLU A 2 -47.63 45.79 23.02
N GLN A 3 -46.54 45.39 22.39
CA GLN A 3 -45.35 44.96 23.12
C GLN A 3 -44.58 46.19 23.59
N ASP A 4 -44.08 46.16 24.83
CA ASP A 4 -43.19 47.18 25.40
C ASP A 4 -41.99 47.42 24.46
N PRO A 5 -41.89 48.61 23.82
CA PRO A 5 -40.82 48.91 22.87
C PRO A 5 -39.44 48.90 23.53
N GLU A 6 -39.35 49.18 24.84
CA GLU A 6 -38.08 49.12 25.56
C GLU A 6 -37.58 47.68 25.70
N ARG A 7 -38.46 46.73 25.98
CA ARG A 7 -38.13 45.30 26.03
C ARG A 7 -37.57 44.83 24.68
N LYS A 8 -38.27 45.11 23.58
CA LYS A 8 -37.79 44.72 22.23
C LYS A 8 -36.39 45.29 21.97
N ARG A 9 -36.17 46.55 22.33
CA ARG A 9 -34.86 47.19 22.21
C ARG A 9 -33.78 46.51 23.04
N ARG A 10 -34.07 46.16 24.31
CA ARG A 10 -33.13 45.44 25.19
C ARG A 10 -32.74 44.07 24.61
N VAL A 11 -33.71 43.30 24.13
CA VAL A 11 -33.48 41.97 23.54
C VAL A 11 -32.63 42.07 22.27
N ILE A 12 -32.94 43.01 21.38
CA ILE A 12 -32.16 43.21 20.14
C ILE A 12 -30.73 43.65 20.45
N LEU A 13 -30.53 44.55 21.41
CA LEU A 13 -29.19 44.99 21.81
C LEU A 13 -28.38 43.83 22.40
N GLY A 14 -28.98 43.04 23.30
CA GLY A 14 -28.32 41.87 23.85
C GLY A 14 -27.93 40.84 22.79
N TYR A 15 -28.81 40.59 21.81
CA TYR A 15 -28.45 39.70 20.69
C TYR A 15 -27.32 40.26 19.82
N ARG A 16 -27.26 41.58 19.61
CA ARG A 16 -26.16 42.19 18.84
C ARG A 16 -24.81 42.00 19.52
N GLU A 17 -24.76 42.22 20.83
CA GLU A 17 -23.56 41.98 21.64
C GLU A 17 -23.13 40.51 21.59
N ILE A 18 -24.08 39.57 21.76
CA ILE A 18 -23.79 38.13 21.67
C ILE A 18 -23.31 37.74 20.27
N ILE A 19 -23.87 38.33 19.21
CA ILE A 19 -23.42 38.08 17.83
C ILE A 19 -22.00 38.58 17.62
N GLU A 20 -21.66 39.77 18.14
CA GLU A 20 -20.31 40.34 18.04
C GLU A 20 -19.29 39.43 18.72
N ASP A 21 -19.58 38.99 19.95
CA ASP A 21 -18.74 38.04 20.68
C ASP A 21 -18.64 36.69 19.96
N ALA A 22 -19.74 36.19 19.38
CA ALA A 22 -19.74 34.94 18.61
C ALA A 22 -18.85 35.04 17.36
N MET A 23 -18.85 36.20 16.70
CA MET A 23 -18.00 36.47 15.53
C MET A 23 -16.53 36.60 15.93
N GLU A 24 -16.22 37.24 17.06
CA GLU A 24 -14.85 37.29 17.59
C GLU A 24 -14.32 35.88 17.89
N VAL A 25 -15.12 35.04 18.57
CA VAL A 25 -14.76 33.66 18.86
C VAL A 25 -14.58 32.84 17.57
N HIS A 26 -15.39 33.09 16.55
CA HIS A 26 -15.22 32.48 15.24
C HIS A 26 -13.88 32.86 14.60
N GLU A 27 -13.53 34.15 14.60
CA GLU A 27 -12.26 34.62 14.05
C GLU A 27 -11.03 34.08 14.83
N GLU A 28 -11.13 33.94 16.15
CA GLU A 28 -10.09 33.30 16.95
C GLU A 28 -9.94 31.80 16.65
N THR A 29 -11.06 31.12 16.34
CA THR A 29 -11.06 29.68 16.03
C THR A 29 -10.43 29.41 14.67
N GLU A 30 -10.64 30.29 13.68
CA GLU A 30 -9.92 30.29 12.39
C GLU A 30 -8.39 30.36 12.57
N ARG A 31 -7.90 30.96 13.66
CA ARG A 31 -6.46 31.01 14.01
C ARG A 31 -5.98 29.74 14.73
N ASN A 32 -6.70 28.62 14.58
CA ASN A 32 -6.42 27.31 15.18
C ASN A 32 -6.36 27.30 16.72
N ARG A 33 -7.11 28.19 17.40
CA ARG A 33 -7.25 28.15 18.86
C ARG A 33 -8.52 27.42 19.28
N THR A 34 -8.42 26.56 20.28
CA THR A 34 -9.58 25.88 20.87
C THR A 34 -10.32 26.83 21.80
N ASN A 35 -11.55 27.21 21.44
CA ASN A 35 -12.34 28.21 22.18
C ASN A 35 -13.66 27.65 22.73
N VAL A 36 -13.66 26.35 23.07
CA VAL A 36 -14.86 25.61 23.51
C VAL A 36 -15.56 26.29 24.70
N THR A 37 -14.81 26.77 25.68
CA THR A 37 -15.39 27.43 26.86
C THR A 37 -16.05 28.77 26.53
N ARG A 38 -15.44 29.57 25.64
CA ARG A 38 -16.02 30.85 25.20
C ARG A 38 -17.30 30.63 24.40
N ILE A 39 -17.33 29.66 23.48
CA ILE A 39 -18.54 29.40 22.69
C ILE A 39 -19.67 28.82 23.54
N LEU A 40 -19.38 28.01 24.56
CA LEU A 40 -20.40 27.57 25.51
C LEU A 40 -21.02 28.73 26.28
N ASN A 41 -20.22 29.72 26.69
CA ASN A 41 -20.73 30.94 27.33
C ASN A 41 -21.61 31.80 26.38
N VAL A 42 -21.26 31.86 25.09
CA VAL A 42 -22.08 32.53 24.06
C VAL A 42 -23.44 31.85 23.94
N ILE A 43 -23.46 30.51 23.88
CA ILE A 43 -24.70 29.72 23.78
C ILE A 43 -25.56 29.87 25.05
N ASP A 44 -24.96 29.84 26.24
CA ASP A 44 -25.72 30.01 27.49
C ASP A 44 -26.37 31.40 27.61
N ARG A 45 -25.63 32.46 27.24
CA ARG A 45 -26.19 33.82 27.16
C ARG A 45 -27.33 33.90 26.16
N ALA A 46 -27.17 33.30 24.98
CA ALA A 46 -28.23 33.25 23.96
C ALA A 46 -29.47 32.50 24.46
N GLN A 47 -29.29 31.36 25.13
CA GLN A 47 -30.37 30.56 25.70
C GLN A 47 -31.14 31.32 26.80
N ASN A 48 -30.45 32.11 27.61
CA ASN A 48 -31.09 32.96 28.60
C ASN A 48 -31.87 34.12 27.96
N LEU A 49 -31.34 34.75 26.90
CA LEU A 49 -32.04 35.78 26.14
C LEU A 49 -33.23 35.23 25.34
N GLY A 50 -33.12 33.99 24.84
CA GLY A 50 -34.14 33.25 24.08
C GLY A 50 -35.47 33.09 24.83
N LYS A 51 -35.43 33.01 26.16
CA LYS A 51 -36.63 33.00 27.03
C LYS A 51 -37.47 34.28 26.88
N HIS A 52 -36.90 35.34 26.33
CA HIS A 52 -37.53 36.64 26.13
C HIS A 52 -37.81 36.96 24.66
N VAL A 53 -37.65 36.02 23.74
CA VAL A 53 -38.04 36.19 22.34
C VAL A 53 -39.56 36.12 22.21
N LYS A 54 -40.16 37.10 21.54
CA LYS A 54 -41.61 37.14 21.27
C LYS A 54 -41.95 37.46 19.83
N THR A 55 -40.99 37.95 19.05
CA THR A 55 -41.20 38.37 17.66
C THR A 55 -40.34 37.56 16.69
N SER A 56 -40.79 37.48 15.44
CA SER A 56 -40.04 36.83 14.36
C SER A 56 -38.65 37.46 14.17
N ASP A 57 -38.56 38.80 14.25
CA ASP A 57 -37.29 39.54 14.13
C ASP A 57 -36.25 39.10 15.17
N GLU A 58 -36.69 38.91 16.42
CA GLU A 58 -35.84 38.47 17.52
C GLU A 58 -35.43 37.00 17.35
N ALA A 59 -36.34 36.14 16.85
CA ALA A 59 -36.03 34.74 16.55
C ALA A 59 -35.00 34.60 15.41
N ILE A 60 -34.99 35.52 14.44
CA ILE A 60 -33.96 35.55 13.38
C ILE A 60 -32.58 35.84 13.98
N LEU A 61 -32.49 36.74 14.97
CA LEU A 61 -31.24 37.04 15.66
C LEU A 61 -30.74 35.84 16.48
N ASP A 62 -31.65 35.14 17.17
CA ASP A 62 -31.35 33.92 17.91
C ASP A 62 -30.81 32.82 16.98
N ALA A 63 -31.49 32.59 15.85
CA ALA A 63 -31.04 31.65 14.83
C ALA A 63 -29.65 32.03 14.26
N LYS A 64 -29.35 33.32 14.14
CA LYS A 64 -28.04 33.79 13.69
C LYS A 64 -26.94 33.47 14.70
N VAL A 65 -27.17 33.65 16.01
CA VAL A 65 -26.22 33.25 17.05
C VAL A 65 -25.96 31.76 17.01
N ILE A 66 -27.01 30.94 16.89
CA ILE A 66 -26.88 29.48 16.82
C ILE A 66 -26.10 29.05 15.58
N SER A 67 -26.35 29.70 14.44
CA SER A 67 -25.64 29.41 13.18
C SER A 67 -24.13 29.63 13.31
N ILE A 68 -23.73 30.81 13.83
CA ILE A 68 -22.31 31.13 14.06
C ILE A 68 -21.71 30.16 15.09
N SER A 69 -22.41 29.91 16.19
CA SER A 69 -21.96 28.99 17.24
C SER A 69 -21.75 27.58 16.73
N SER A 70 -22.62 27.10 15.83
CA SER A 70 -22.52 25.79 15.18
C SER A 70 -21.28 25.71 14.27
N GLN A 71 -21.00 26.75 13.50
CA GLN A 71 -19.78 26.83 12.68
C GLN A 71 -18.52 26.75 13.55
N VAL A 72 -18.47 27.52 14.64
CA VAL A 72 -17.37 27.47 15.62
C VAL A 72 -17.21 26.10 16.25
N LEU A 73 -18.30 25.46 16.66
CA LEU A 73 -18.26 24.12 17.25
C LEU A 73 -17.78 23.08 16.24
N LYS A 74 -18.21 23.16 14.98
CA LYS A 74 -17.74 22.30 13.90
C LYS A 74 -16.22 22.45 13.70
N GLN A 75 -15.72 23.68 13.61
CA GLN A 75 -14.29 23.93 13.46
C GLN A 75 -13.48 23.45 14.66
N ASN A 76 -13.96 23.70 15.88
CA ASN A 76 -13.33 23.17 17.08
C ASN A 76 -13.32 21.63 17.07
N ALA A 77 -14.40 20.98 16.63
CA ALA A 77 -14.44 19.53 16.49
C ALA A 77 -13.44 19.03 15.44
N GLU A 78 -13.28 19.74 14.31
CA GLU A 78 -12.28 19.42 13.29
C GLU A 78 -10.85 19.59 13.83
N ILE A 79 -10.55 20.69 14.52
CA ILE A 79 -9.25 20.95 15.17
C ILE A 79 -8.96 19.91 16.26
N LEU A 80 -9.97 19.54 17.07
CA LEU A 80 -9.81 18.50 18.09
C LEU A 80 -9.60 17.13 17.44
N ASN A 81 -10.31 16.82 16.34
CA ASN A 81 -10.19 15.55 15.65
C ASN A 81 -8.84 15.38 14.94
N THR A 82 -8.28 16.46 14.37
CA THR A 82 -6.93 16.44 13.79
C THR A 82 -5.86 16.29 14.88
N ASN A 83 -6.08 16.88 16.06
CA ASN A 83 -5.12 16.81 17.18
C ASN A 83 -5.23 15.53 18.02
N LEU A 84 -6.38 14.84 18.06
CA LEU A 84 -6.59 13.65 18.89
C LEU A 84 -5.80 12.43 18.42
N LYS A 85 -5.40 12.39 17.15
CA LYS A 85 -4.36 11.49 16.63
C LYS A 85 -3.64 12.18 15.48
N SER A 86 -2.75 13.13 15.79
CA SER A 86 -1.69 13.43 14.83
C SER A 86 -0.97 12.12 14.58
N TYR A 87 -1.17 11.52 13.40
CA TYR A 87 -0.54 10.27 13.04
C TYR A 87 0.97 10.49 13.06
N ASN A 88 1.60 10.04 14.14
CA ASN A 88 3.04 10.08 14.28
C ASN A 88 3.57 8.76 13.75
N VAL A 89 4.25 8.83 12.60
CA VAL A 89 4.87 7.67 11.95
C VAL A 89 5.75 6.92 12.95
N LYS A 90 6.49 7.65 13.78
CA LYS A 90 7.44 7.06 14.74
C LYS A 90 6.73 6.29 15.85
N ASP A 91 5.74 6.90 16.49
CA ASP A 91 4.97 6.24 17.55
C ASP A 91 4.23 5.02 16.99
N TYR A 92 3.71 5.12 15.76
CA TYR A 92 3.07 4.00 15.09
C TYR A 92 4.05 2.86 14.80
N THR A 93 5.24 3.16 14.26
CA THR A 93 6.26 2.14 13.99
C THR A 93 6.79 1.51 15.28
N ASP A 94 7.01 2.29 16.33
CA ASP A 94 7.51 1.80 17.61
C ASP A 94 6.48 0.86 18.27
N ASN A 95 5.19 1.20 18.18
CA ASN A 95 4.11 0.34 18.64
C ASN A 95 3.99 -0.96 17.84
N ILE A 96 4.20 -0.93 16.52
CA ILE A 96 4.25 -2.15 15.69
C ILE A 96 5.45 -3.00 16.10
N VAL A 97 6.64 -2.42 16.24
CA VAL A 97 7.84 -3.15 16.65
C VAL A 97 7.62 -3.81 18.00
N HIS A 98 7.07 -3.08 18.97
CA HIS A 98 6.73 -3.63 20.29
C HIS A 98 5.69 -4.75 20.18
N PHE A 99 4.65 -4.58 19.36
CA PHE A 99 3.64 -5.61 19.14
C PHE A 99 4.21 -6.90 18.55
N VAL A 100 5.17 -6.78 17.63
CA VAL A 100 5.78 -7.89 16.89
C VAL A 100 6.95 -8.53 17.64
N THR A 101 7.62 -7.81 18.53
CA THR A 101 8.75 -8.32 19.33
C THR A 101 8.36 -8.82 20.72
N ASN A 102 7.20 -8.43 21.26
CA ASN A 102 6.75 -8.94 22.55
C ASN A 102 6.30 -10.41 22.43
N ASP A 103 7.15 -11.32 22.89
CA ASP A 103 6.74 -12.65 23.30
C ASP A 103 6.41 -12.62 24.80
N GLN A 104 5.22 -13.08 25.19
CA GLN A 104 4.79 -13.13 26.61
C GLN A 104 5.70 -14.04 27.47
N ARG A 105 6.66 -14.72 26.86
CA ARG A 105 7.58 -15.67 27.49
C ARG A 105 8.99 -15.12 27.75
N GLY A 106 9.22 -13.81 27.60
CA GLY A 106 10.45 -13.14 28.05
C GLY A 106 11.73 -13.55 27.29
N ARG A 107 11.61 -14.26 26.17
CA ARG A 107 12.72 -14.47 25.23
C ARG A 107 12.56 -13.46 24.12
N THR A 108 13.48 -12.51 24.01
CA THR A 108 13.63 -11.62 22.85
C THR A 108 14.03 -12.46 21.65
N SER A 109 13.04 -13.09 21.01
CA SER A 109 13.20 -13.95 19.85
C SER A 109 12.72 -13.22 18.61
N GLY A 110 13.57 -12.37 18.04
CA GLY A 110 13.36 -11.78 16.71
C GLY A 110 12.00 -11.09 16.48
N VAL A 111 11.69 -10.85 15.22
CA VAL A 111 10.44 -10.20 14.79
C VAL A 111 9.41 -11.30 14.49
N ASN A 112 8.34 -11.41 15.29
CA ASN A 112 7.28 -12.41 15.10
C ASN A 112 6.25 -11.98 14.06
N TRP A 113 6.58 -12.18 12.78
CA TRP A 113 5.72 -11.82 11.65
C TRP A 113 4.34 -12.50 11.68
N GLU A 114 4.20 -13.70 12.25
CA GLU A 114 2.93 -14.42 12.31
C GLU A 114 1.88 -13.67 13.14
N ARG A 115 2.31 -13.00 14.21
CA ARG A 115 1.44 -12.16 15.04
C ARG A 115 0.92 -10.95 14.27
N LEU A 116 1.79 -10.31 13.49
CA LEU A 116 1.42 -9.19 12.62
C LEU A 116 0.40 -9.63 11.56
N VAL A 117 0.67 -10.74 10.88
CA VAL A 117 -0.22 -11.29 9.84
C VAL A 117 -1.57 -11.67 10.44
N SER A 118 -1.59 -12.30 11.61
CA SER A 118 -2.83 -12.70 12.28
C SER A 118 -3.75 -11.54 12.60
N SER A 119 -3.18 -10.38 12.98
CA SER A 119 -3.95 -9.17 13.28
C SER A 119 -4.27 -8.31 12.05
N THR A 120 -3.51 -8.43 10.96
CA THR A 120 -3.71 -7.60 9.76
C THR A 120 -4.47 -8.30 8.64
N LYS A 121 -4.60 -9.64 8.67
CA LYS A 121 -5.32 -10.42 7.64
C LYS A 121 -6.74 -9.93 7.37
N GLU A 122 -7.44 -9.45 8.39
CA GLU A 122 -8.83 -8.96 8.27
C GLU A 122 -8.91 -7.61 7.54
N CYS A 123 -7.81 -6.85 7.53
CA CYS A 123 -7.70 -5.59 6.80
C CYS A 123 -7.55 -5.83 5.28
N PHE A 124 -7.01 -6.98 4.88
CA PHE A 124 -6.83 -7.37 3.48
C PHE A 124 -7.99 -8.27 3.02
N LYS A 125 -9.19 -7.68 2.90
CA LYS A 125 -10.41 -8.39 2.48
C LYS A 125 -10.37 -8.88 1.02
N TYR A 126 -9.53 -8.27 0.20
CA TYR A 126 -9.37 -8.62 -1.20
C TYR A 126 -8.08 -9.39 -1.38
N ARG A 127 -8.10 -10.35 -2.31
CA ARG A 127 -6.88 -11.01 -2.79
C ARG A 127 -5.90 -9.90 -3.14
N THR A 128 -4.75 -9.87 -2.48
CA THR A 128 -3.67 -8.93 -2.80
C THR A 128 -3.53 -8.93 -4.31
N GLN A 129 -3.73 -7.76 -4.94
CA GLN A 129 -3.58 -7.66 -6.39
C GLN A 129 -2.25 -8.27 -6.72
N SER A 130 -2.24 -9.25 -7.64
CA SER A 130 -0.96 -9.72 -8.18
C SER A 130 -0.26 -8.46 -8.66
N LEU A 131 0.93 -8.19 -8.11
CA LEU A 131 1.84 -7.26 -8.74
C LEU A 131 2.07 -7.85 -10.13
N ASN A 132 1.26 -7.43 -11.10
CA ASN A 132 1.67 -7.46 -12.48
C ASN A 132 2.91 -6.59 -12.43
N CYS A 133 4.08 -7.21 -12.41
CA CYS A 133 5.30 -6.53 -12.71
C CYS A 133 5.06 -5.92 -14.09
N MET A 134 4.61 -4.67 -14.10
CA MET A 134 4.68 -3.85 -15.26
C MET A 134 6.18 -3.71 -15.47
N TYR A 135 6.72 -4.52 -16.39
CA TYR A 135 7.71 -4.01 -17.31
C TYR A 135 7.11 -2.79 -18.02
N GLY A 136 6.94 -1.71 -17.26
CA GLY A 136 6.41 -0.44 -17.70
C GLY A 136 7.47 0.21 -18.56
N ALA A 137 7.09 0.50 -19.81
CA ALA A 137 7.84 1.30 -20.76
C ALA A 137 9.13 0.68 -21.34
N PHE A 138 9.19 -0.63 -21.56
CA PHE A 138 9.68 -1.05 -22.88
C PHE A 138 8.46 -1.04 -23.80
N THR A 139 8.10 0.15 -24.28
CA THR A 139 7.52 0.20 -25.61
C THR A 139 8.55 -0.51 -26.48
N ILE A 140 8.20 -1.67 -27.02
CA ILE A 140 8.75 -2.05 -28.31
C ILE A 140 8.30 -0.91 -29.22
N GLY A 141 9.10 0.16 -29.26
CA GLY A 141 8.99 1.18 -30.28
C GLY A 141 8.96 0.43 -31.58
N GLU A 142 8.07 0.83 -32.49
CA GLU A 142 7.88 0.22 -33.81
C GLU A 142 9.21 -0.38 -34.25
N THR A 143 9.36 -1.70 -34.13
CA THR A 143 10.58 -2.34 -34.60
C THR A 143 10.65 -1.91 -36.04
N SER A 144 11.65 -1.09 -36.39
CA SER A 144 11.77 -0.55 -37.74
C SER A 144 11.60 -1.74 -38.65
N THR A 145 10.44 -1.86 -39.30
CA THR A 145 10.19 -2.97 -40.18
C THR A 145 11.27 -2.79 -41.22
N ALA A 146 12.27 -3.67 -41.20
CA ALA A 146 13.48 -3.50 -41.97
C ALA A 146 13.02 -3.22 -43.39
N SER A 147 13.26 -2.00 -43.88
CA SER A 147 12.68 -1.58 -45.15
C SER A 147 13.07 -2.64 -46.16
N LYS A 148 12.09 -3.17 -46.90
CA LYS A 148 12.35 -4.18 -47.92
C LYS A 148 13.39 -3.58 -48.86
N LYS A 149 14.65 -3.97 -48.70
CA LYS A 149 15.74 -3.51 -49.55
C LYS A 149 15.37 -3.94 -50.96
N VAL A 150 15.15 -2.96 -51.83
CA VAL A 150 15.00 -3.18 -53.28
C VAL A 150 16.14 -4.10 -53.72
N PRO A 151 15.86 -5.18 -54.45
CA PRO A 151 16.89 -6.15 -54.80
C PRO A 151 17.95 -5.47 -55.66
N LYS A 152 19.15 -5.26 -55.10
CA LYS A 152 20.33 -4.91 -55.90
C LYS A 152 20.64 -6.09 -56.82
N LYS A 153 20.59 -5.84 -58.13
CA LYS A 153 21.04 -6.77 -59.17
C LYS A 153 22.48 -7.16 -58.85
N ARG A 154 22.70 -8.45 -58.57
CA ARG A 154 24.02 -8.99 -58.22
C ARG A 154 24.92 -8.96 -59.45
N GLU A 155 26.08 -8.33 -59.34
CA GLU A 155 27.23 -8.74 -60.15
C GLU A 155 27.85 -10.00 -59.55
N ARG A 156 28.19 -10.91 -60.46
CA ARG A 156 28.49 -12.32 -60.20
C ARG A 156 29.97 -12.43 -59.83
N ILE A 157 30.28 -12.66 -58.56
CA ILE A 157 31.62 -13.09 -58.14
C ILE A 157 31.53 -14.29 -57.18
N GLN A 158 31.88 -15.43 -57.78
CA GLN A 158 32.57 -16.64 -57.32
C GLN A 158 32.17 -17.34 -56.00
N GLU A 159 32.02 -18.66 -56.19
CA GLU A 159 31.73 -19.75 -55.26
C GLU A 159 32.35 -19.60 -53.85
N ALA A 160 31.53 -19.14 -52.90
CA ALA A 160 31.73 -19.40 -51.48
C ALA A 160 30.74 -20.49 -51.06
N LYS A 161 31.27 -21.59 -50.50
CA LYS A 161 30.54 -22.78 -50.07
C LYS A 161 29.25 -22.43 -49.32
N LYS A 162 28.13 -22.94 -49.84
CA LYS A 162 26.78 -22.81 -49.27
C LYS A 162 26.75 -23.48 -47.89
N LYS A 163 26.94 -22.73 -46.81
CA LYS A 163 26.43 -23.15 -45.49
C LYS A 163 24.92 -22.92 -45.54
N GLU A 164 24.20 -24.02 -45.64
CA GLU A 164 22.75 -24.07 -45.49
C GLU A 164 22.38 -23.42 -44.14
N PRO A 165 21.45 -22.44 -44.09
CA PRO A 165 21.02 -21.90 -42.82
C PRO A 165 20.34 -23.02 -42.04
N GLU A 166 20.90 -23.37 -40.89
CA GLU A 166 20.29 -24.32 -39.97
C GLU A 166 18.88 -23.82 -39.63
N SER A 167 17.87 -24.60 -40.02
CA SER A 167 16.48 -24.33 -39.68
C SER A 167 16.35 -24.18 -38.17
N GLU A 168 15.48 -23.28 -37.70
CA GLU A 168 15.25 -23.03 -36.26
C GLU A 168 14.95 -24.33 -35.49
N VAL A 169 14.34 -25.31 -36.16
CA VAL A 169 14.09 -26.67 -35.65
C VAL A 169 15.39 -27.36 -35.18
N LYS A 170 16.46 -27.33 -35.99
CA LYS A 170 17.75 -27.96 -35.64
C LYS A 170 18.47 -27.25 -34.50
N LYS A 171 18.14 -25.98 -34.22
CA LYS A 171 18.70 -25.23 -33.08
C LYS A 171 17.99 -25.62 -31.78
N LEU A 172 16.68 -25.83 -31.84
CA LEU A 172 15.88 -26.27 -30.70
C LEU A 172 16.23 -27.71 -30.30
N GLU A 173 16.34 -28.63 -31.26
CA GLU A 173 16.74 -30.03 -31.01
C GLU A 173 18.10 -30.12 -30.29
N LYS A 174 19.11 -29.35 -30.75
CA LYS A 174 20.43 -29.32 -30.10
C LYS A 174 20.41 -28.75 -28.68
N GLN A 175 19.51 -27.81 -28.41
CA GLN A 175 19.34 -27.25 -27.07
C GLN A 175 18.68 -28.26 -26.13
N GLU A 176 17.70 -29.02 -26.62
CA GLU A 176 17.05 -30.10 -25.87
C GLU A 176 18.05 -31.22 -25.54
N ASP A 177 18.86 -31.65 -26.51
CA ASP A 177 19.89 -32.67 -26.31
C ASP A 177 20.93 -32.24 -25.24
N ALA A 178 21.36 -30.97 -25.29
CA ALA A 178 22.30 -30.43 -24.31
C ALA A 178 21.69 -30.40 -22.90
N ILE A 179 20.42 -30.05 -22.77
CA ILE A 179 19.70 -30.07 -21.49
C ILE A 179 19.61 -31.50 -20.97
N GLU A 180 19.27 -32.49 -21.81
CA GLU A 180 19.16 -33.88 -21.38
C GLU A 180 20.51 -34.45 -20.87
N GLU A 181 21.62 -34.11 -21.54
CA GLU A 181 22.95 -34.52 -21.09
C GLU A 181 23.30 -33.93 -19.72
N THR A 182 22.98 -32.65 -19.49
CA THR A 182 23.17 -32.01 -18.17
C THR A 182 22.33 -32.66 -17.08
N LEU A 183 21.07 -33.02 -17.37
CA LEU A 183 20.20 -33.71 -16.41
C LEU A 183 20.74 -35.09 -16.05
N ARG A 184 21.23 -35.86 -17.03
CA ARG A 184 21.86 -37.16 -16.79
C ARG A 184 23.11 -37.03 -15.91
N TYR A 185 23.90 -35.97 -16.10
CA TYR A 185 25.06 -35.69 -15.27
C TYR A 185 24.67 -35.35 -13.82
N ILE A 186 23.70 -34.45 -13.64
CA ILE A 186 23.20 -34.05 -12.31
C ILE A 186 22.61 -35.26 -11.57
N LEU A 187 21.83 -36.10 -12.25
CA LEU A 187 21.26 -37.32 -11.66
C LEU A 187 22.35 -38.27 -11.14
N LYS A 188 23.45 -38.45 -11.89
CA LYS A 188 24.59 -39.27 -11.46
C LYS A 188 25.25 -38.69 -10.19
N LEU A 189 25.40 -37.38 -10.12
CA LEU A 189 25.95 -36.71 -8.92
C LEU A 189 25.03 -36.90 -7.71
N LEU A 190 23.73 -36.69 -7.88
CA LEU A 190 22.73 -36.87 -6.83
C LEU A 190 22.74 -38.31 -6.29
N PHE A 191 22.81 -39.30 -7.18
CA PHE A 191 22.84 -40.70 -6.78
C PHE A 191 24.12 -41.05 -6.01
N SER A 192 25.27 -40.49 -6.41
CA SER A 192 26.54 -40.65 -5.71
C SER A 192 26.48 -40.07 -4.30
N GLU A 193 25.96 -38.85 -4.14
CA GLU A 193 25.84 -38.20 -2.83
C GLU A 193 24.78 -38.87 -1.93
N TRP A 194 23.69 -39.34 -2.51
CA TRP A 194 22.66 -40.10 -1.77
C TRP A 194 23.21 -41.42 -1.20
N ASN A 195 24.02 -42.14 -1.97
CA ASN A 195 24.69 -43.36 -1.52
C ASN A 195 25.70 -43.06 -0.39
N LYS A 196 26.47 -41.98 -0.51
CA LYS A 196 27.39 -41.55 0.56
C LYS A 196 26.66 -41.13 1.84
N ASN A 197 25.46 -40.56 1.70
CA ASN A 197 24.65 -40.10 2.82
C ASN A 197 23.76 -41.20 3.43
N ASN A 198 24.13 -42.48 3.28
CA ASN A 198 23.38 -43.65 3.80
C ASN A 198 21.90 -43.65 3.37
N HIS A 199 21.62 -43.29 2.13
CA HIS A 199 20.26 -43.21 1.58
C HIS A 199 19.32 -42.23 2.31
N LYS A 200 19.87 -41.25 3.03
CA LYS A 200 19.08 -40.22 3.70
C LYS A 200 18.66 -39.11 2.73
N PRO A 201 17.45 -38.54 2.90
CA PRO A 201 16.97 -37.44 2.07
C PRO A 201 17.88 -36.22 2.21
N MET A 202 18.09 -35.51 1.10
CA MET A 202 18.90 -34.30 1.03
C MET A 202 18.02 -33.06 1.18
N CYS A 203 18.54 -32.03 1.85
CA CYS A 203 17.82 -30.76 1.98
C CYS A 203 17.77 -30.04 0.62
N TYR A 204 16.56 -29.80 0.11
CA TYR A 204 16.34 -29.15 -1.17
C TYR A 204 17.07 -27.80 -1.31
N PHE A 205 16.94 -26.91 -0.32
CA PHE A 205 17.57 -25.59 -0.38
C PHE A 205 19.10 -25.64 -0.40
N LYS A 206 19.70 -26.63 0.27
CA LYS A 206 21.16 -26.83 0.19
C LYS A 206 21.62 -27.34 -1.17
N LEU A 207 20.74 -28.02 -1.90
CA LEU A 207 21.03 -28.55 -3.22
C LEU A 207 20.94 -27.47 -4.31
N VAL A 208 19.90 -26.63 -4.27
CA VAL A 208 19.61 -25.69 -5.37
C VAL A 208 20.20 -24.29 -5.19
N VAL A 209 20.42 -23.83 -3.96
CA VAL A 209 20.87 -22.44 -3.70
C VAL A 209 22.37 -22.31 -3.94
N ASN A 210 22.73 -21.44 -4.89
CA ASN A 210 24.10 -20.98 -5.11
C ASN A 210 24.26 -19.58 -4.48
N PRO A 211 25.18 -19.40 -3.50
CA PRO A 211 25.36 -18.12 -2.82
C PRO A 211 25.94 -17.02 -3.71
N ASP A 212 26.63 -17.39 -4.78
CA ASP A 212 27.38 -16.47 -5.64
C ASP A 212 26.61 -16.11 -6.92
N SER A 213 25.54 -16.86 -7.26
CA SER A 213 24.74 -16.62 -8.46
C SER A 213 23.27 -16.99 -8.30
N PHE A 214 22.42 -15.97 -8.38
CA PHE A 214 20.97 -16.15 -8.45
C PHE A 214 20.55 -16.88 -9.73
N GLY A 215 21.17 -16.56 -10.88
CA GLY A 215 20.87 -17.23 -12.16
C GLY A 215 21.12 -18.74 -12.08
N ALA A 216 22.27 -19.14 -11.50
CA ALA A 216 22.59 -20.54 -11.28
C ALA A 216 21.62 -21.22 -10.30
N THR A 217 21.14 -20.49 -9.28
CA THR A 217 20.09 -21.01 -8.38
C THR A 217 18.80 -21.32 -9.13
N VAL A 218 18.39 -20.44 -10.03
CA VAL A 218 17.19 -20.64 -10.85
C VAL A 218 17.38 -21.82 -11.82
N GLU A 219 18.54 -21.95 -12.46
CA GLU A 219 18.87 -23.10 -13.32
C GLU A 219 18.84 -24.42 -12.52
N ASN A 220 19.43 -24.45 -11.33
CA ASN A 220 19.39 -25.62 -10.45
C ASN A 220 17.96 -26.04 -10.08
N ILE A 221 17.08 -25.08 -9.81
CA ILE A 221 15.66 -25.33 -9.54
C ILE A 221 15.01 -25.98 -10.77
N PHE A 222 15.28 -25.47 -11.98
CA PHE A 222 14.74 -26.06 -13.21
C PHE A 222 15.25 -27.48 -13.42
N HIS A 223 16.53 -27.75 -13.19
CA HIS A 223 17.07 -29.10 -13.31
C HIS A 223 16.39 -30.08 -12.35
N VAL A 224 16.21 -29.71 -11.08
CA VAL A 224 15.50 -30.56 -10.12
C VAL A 224 14.03 -30.74 -10.51
N ALA A 225 13.36 -29.69 -11.01
CA ALA A 225 11.98 -29.78 -11.47
C ALA A 225 11.82 -30.75 -12.65
N PHE A 226 12.77 -30.79 -13.59
CA PHE A 226 12.76 -31.79 -14.68
C PHE A 226 12.95 -33.21 -14.14
N LEU A 227 13.86 -33.42 -13.19
CA LEU A 227 14.05 -34.75 -12.59
C LEU A 227 12.82 -35.25 -11.83
N VAL A 228 12.08 -34.35 -11.17
CA VAL A 228 10.81 -34.69 -10.51
C VAL A 228 9.71 -34.96 -11.54
N LYS A 229 9.62 -34.15 -12.61
CA LYS A 229 8.66 -34.35 -13.70
C LYS A 229 8.83 -35.72 -14.37
N ASP A 230 10.07 -36.17 -14.54
CA ASP A 230 10.39 -37.47 -15.14
C ASP A 230 10.34 -38.64 -14.12
N CYS A 231 9.86 -38.37 -12.90
CA CYS A 231 9.74 -39.35 -11.80
C CYS A 231 11.07 -40.03 -11.41
N LEU A 232 12.21 -39.38 -11.67
CA LEU A 232 13.54 -39.90 -11.32
C LEU A 232 13.94 -39.57 -9.88
N VAL A 233 13.38 -38.50 -9.32
CA VAL A 233 13.58 -38.05 -7.95
C VAL A 233 12.23 -37.71 -7.33
N ASP A 234 12.02 -38.10 -6.08
CA ASP A 234 10.84 -37.73 -5.31
C ASP A 234 11.17 -36.55 -4.37
N MET A 235 10.22 -35.65 -4.19
CA MET A 235 10.35 -34.47 -3.33
C MET A 235 9.30 -34.55 -2.22
N HIS A 236 9.76 -34.71 -0.99
CA HIS A 236 8.90 -34.63 0.20
C HIS A 236 8.83 -33.20 0.72
N ILE A 237 7.61 -32.68 0.87
CA ILE A 237 7.29 -31.35 1.41
C ILE A 237 6.96 -31.47 2.90
#